data_AF-A0A1E5PHA7-F1
#
_entry.id   AF-A0A1E5PHA7-F1
#
_cell.length_a   1.000
_cell.length_b   1.000
_cell.length_c   1.000
_cell.angle_alpha   90.00
_cell.angle_beta   90.00
_cell.angle_gamma   90.00
#
_symmetry.space_group_name_H-M   'P 1'
#
loop_
_entity.id
_entity.type
_entity.pdbx_description
1 polymer ?
#
loop_
_entity_poly.entity_id
_entity_poly.type
_entity_poly.pdbx_seq_one_letter_code
_entity_poly.pdbx_strand_id
1 'polypeptide(L)'
;MAQAIKDTLPYFLGAAGPEQALRQHRLGDARREVRAAQRKLDADLRQREVLDTNGIALLRLAQSEGLLRDVPAALDADTVHALLRKALTVPPLAPISSDVGDRRQELNEERRTLRAQLQEFDAALATVDRWQRRSFDFLGELHFQVDRLKTLDLLGPERDHDTDVCPMCTQPLEHPDPSVRDIVRLTDRLSEELEQAAGVQPVRQEHRQALQAQRDSLVERLKTNGALMKELMASDEDMTRLQEQHLRAAHLQGRIAQTLAHDRRPTDDVGQLRNALASAQEVVSVLEERTANDDVPAETERRLADIAADMTPWARRLQLGQSTAPNEAGISFNSLKVVIRRPQGRLAQERVGSAKNYIGYHLVAHLALHTYLRRHHRPVPSFLALDQPTQAFFPSKPRDASTVPDADWSTVTEYFRLLHDVTELNEGKLQIIVCDHANLPDDWFQDAVIDNWRPENDGTRNALIPPDWLT
;
A
#
# COMPACT_ATOMS: atom_id res chain seq x y z
N MET A 1 7.35 -10.07 33.04
CA MET A 1 7.22 -10.72 34.36
C MET A 1 8.53 -11.30 34.88
N ALA A 2 9.22 -12.20 34.14
CA ALA A 2 10.47 -12.82 34.61
C ALA A 2 11.59 -11.81 34.99
N GLN A 3 11.76 -10.74 34.21
CA GLN A 3 12.76 -9.71 34.53
C GLN A 3 12.44 -8.98 35.84
N ALA A 4 11.18 -8.62 36.07
CA ALA A 4 10.76 -7.97 37.32
C ALA A 4 11.02 -8.85 38.55
N ILE A 5 10.86 -10.18 38.43
CA ILE A 5 11.21 -11.12 39.50
C ILE A 5 12.72 -11.14 39.71
N LYS A 6 13.54 -11.21 38.65
CA LYS A 6 15.01 -11.15 38.76
C LYS A 6 15.50 -9.86 39.42
N ASP A 7 14.86 -8.74 39.12
CA ASP A 7 15.22 -7.43 39.66
C ASP A 7 14.83 -7.27 41.14
N THR A 8 13.79 -7.98 41.62
CA THR A 8 13.24 -7.83 42.98
C THR A 8 13.58 -8.97 43.93
N LEU A 9 13.86 -10.17 43.41
CA LEU A 9 14.17 -11.36 44.21
C LEU A 9 15.38 -11.16 45.14
N PRO A 10 16.50 -10.51 44.74
CA PRO A 10 17.60 -10.23 45.66
C PRO A 10 17.18 -9.41 46.88
N TYR A 11 16.29 -8.43 46.68
CA TYR A 11 15.72 -7.67 47.79
C TYR A 11 14.87 -8.56 48.70
N PHE A 12 13.94 -9.36 48.16
CA PHE A 12 13.10 -10.23 49.00
C PHE A 12 13.91 -11.29 49.76
N LEU A 13 14.97 -11.83 49.16
CA LEU A 13 15.89 -12.77 49.82
C LEU A 13 16.80 -12.09 50.85
N GLY A 14 16.90 -10.76 50.86
CA GLY A 14 17.81 -10.01 51.73
C GLY A 14 19.27 -10.02 51.26
N ALA A 15 19.51 -10.34 49.99
CA ALA A 15 20.82 -10.25 49.35
C ALA A 15 21.17 -8.82 48.92
N ALA A 16 20.17 -7.95 48.79
CA ALA A 16 20.33 -6.52 48.60
C ALA A 16 19.56 -5.75 49.68
N GLY A 17 20.22 -4.79 50.33
CA GLY A 17 19.56 -3.83 51.21
C GLY A 17 18.61 -2.89 50.45
N PRO A 18 17.73 -2.14 51.15
CA PRO A 18 16.81 -1.19 50.51
C PRO A 18 17.52 -0.16 49.61
N GLU A 19 18.65 0.38 50.06
CA GLU A 19 19.43 1.35 49.29
C GLU A 19 20.12 0.71 48.07
N GLN A 20 20.67 -0.50 48.22
CA GLN A 20 21.30 -1.24 47.12
C GLN A 20 20.28 -1.59 46.02
N ALA A 21 19.11 -2.08 46.42
CA ALA A 21 18.01 -2.36 45.50
C ALA A 21 17.53 -1.10 44.75
N LEU A 22 17.42 0.03 45.47
CA LEU A 22 17.05 1.32 44.86
C LEU A 22 18.11 1.80 43.86
N ARG A 23 19.41 1.64 44.16
CA ARG A 23 20.51 1.98 43.24
C ARG A 23 20.47 1.13 41.97
N GLN A 24 20.27 -0.18 42.10
CA GLN A 24 20.13 -1.08 40.95
C GLN A 24 18.92 -0.73 40.07
N HIS A 25 17.79 -0.38 40.68
CA HIS A 25 16.60 0.06 39.96
C HIS A 25 16.88 1.35 39.15
N ARG A 26 17.46 2.36 39.80
CA ARG A 26 17.85 3.63 39.17
C ARG A 26 18.84 3.44 38.02
N LEU A 27 19.80 2.52 38.17
CA LEU A 27 20.72 2.15 37.10
C LEU A 27 19.98 1.52 35.90
N GLY A 28 18.98 0.68 36.18
CA GLY A 28 18.09 0.13 35.16
C GLY A 28 17.33 1.20 34.37
N ASP A 29 16.79 2.20 35.07
CA ASP A 29 16.13 3.37 34.47
C ASP A 29 17.09 4.21 33.63
N ALA A 30 18.24 4.59 34.18
CA ALA A 30 19.24 5.38 33.47
C ALA A 30 19.72 4.66 32.19
N ARG A 31 19.92 3.34 32.22
CA ARG A 31 20.24 2.55 31.02
C ARG A 31 19.10 2.52 30.00
N ARG A 32 17.83 2.57 30.44
CA ARG A 32 16.67 2.72 29.52
C ARG A 32 16.68 4.10 28.85
N GLU A 33 16.99 5.14 29.61
CA GLU A 33 17.09 6.50 29.10
C GLU A 33 18.22 6.63 28.07
N VAL A 34 19.40 6.07 28.33
CA VAL A 34 20.49 6.01 27.33
C VAL A 34 20.02 5.32 26.04
N ARG A 35 19.32 4.17 26.15
CA ARG A 35 18.77 3.49 24.96
C ARG A 35 17.70 4.31 24.25
N ALA A 36 16.94 5.14 24.95
CA ALA A 36 15.95 6.03 24.33
C ALA A 36 16.63 7.20 23.62
N ALA A 37 17.61 7.85 24.27
CA ALA A 37 18.41 8.94 23.71
C ALA A 37 19.19 8.50 22.47
N GLN A 38 19.83 7.33 22.52
CA GLN A 38 20.54 6.75 21.37
C GLN A 38 19.60 6.51 20.20
N ARG A 39 18.44 5.88 20.44
CA ARG A 39 17.44 5.64 19.37
C ARG A 39 16.95 6.93 18.74
N LYS A 40 16.77 7.99 19.53
CA LYS A 40 16.36 9.32 19.03
C LYS A 40 17.45 9.93 18.15
N LEU A 41 18.71 9.86 18.57
CA LEU A 41 19.85 10.32 17.78
C LEU A 41 19.99 9.55 16.46
N ASP A 42 19.93 8.21 16.50
CA ASP A 42 20.05 7.37 15.31
C ASP A 42 18.88 7.57 14.32
N ALA A 43 17.68 7.88 14.82
CA ALA A 43 16.53 8.20 13.97
C ALA A 43 16.75 9.52 13.22
N ASP A 44 17.22 10.57 13.91
CA ASP A 44 17.48 11.87 13.30
C ASP A 44 18.62 11.81 12.27
N LEU A 45 19.71 11.10 12.58
CA LEU A 45 20.82 10.90 11.64
C LEU A 45 20.38 10.18 10.36
N ARG A 46 19.55 9.13 10.48
CA ARG A 46 19.00 8.43 9.30
C ARG A 46 18.06 9.31 8.47
N GLN A 47 17.23 10.12 9.12
CA GLN A 47 16.35 11.04 8.42
C GLN A 47 17.15 12.06 7.60
N ARG A 48 18.26 12.58 8.15
CA ARG A 48 19.17 13.49 7.43
C ARG A 48 19.83 12.82 6.22
N GLU A 49 20.31 11.59 6.36
CA GLU A 49 20.94 10.83 5.26
C GLU A 49 19.96 10.58 4.09
N VAL A 50 18.70 10.26 4.41
CA VAL A 50 17.64 10.09 3.40
C VAL A 50 17.33 11.42 2.70
N LEU A 51 17.27 12.53 3.43
CA LEU A 51 17.06 13.86 2.86
C LEU A 51 18.21 14.26 1.93
N ASP A 52 19.47 13.99 2.30
CA ASP A 52 20.63 14.28 1.46
C ASP A 52 20.60 13.46 0.15
N THR A 53 20.28 12.16 0.23
CA THR A 53 20.16 11.29 -0.96
C THR A 53 19.03 11.74 -1.89
N ASN A 54 17.86 12.05 -1.32
CA ASN A 54 16.72 12.57 -2.08
C ASN A 54 17.01 13.94 -2.70
N GLY A 55 17.75 14.80 -1.98
CA GLY A 55 18.18 16.11 -2.47
C GLY A 55 19.07 15.98 -3.71
N ILE A 56 20.03 15.04 -3.71
CA ILE A 56 20.86 14.76 -4.88
C ILE A 56 20.02 14.29 -6.07
N ALA A 57 19.05 13.40 -5.85
CA ALA A 57 18.15 12.93 -6.91
C ALA A 57 17.31 14.08 -7.51
N LEU A 58 16.76 14.95 -6.66
CA LEU A 58 16.01 16.14 -7.09
C LEU A 58 16.89 17.11 -7.89
N LEU A 59 18.16 17.27 -7.54
CA LEU A 59 19.10 18.09 -8.31
C LEU A 59 19.39 17.53 -9.70
N ARG A 60 19.56 16.21 -9.82
CA ARG A 60 19.77 15.57 -11.12
C ARG A 60 18.54 15.69 -12.01
N LEU A 61 17.35 15.56 -11.43
CA LEU A 61 16.09 15.83 -12.14
C LEU A 61 15.96 17.31 -12.53
N ALA A 62 16.37 18.22 -11.66
CA ALA A 62 16.35 19.66 -11.96
C ALA A 62 17.32 20.02 -13.09
N GLN A 63 18.44 19.29 -13.20
CA GLN A 63 19.37 19.42 -14.32
C GLN A 63 18.75 18.92 -15.63
N SER A 64 18.12 17.74 -15.63
CA SER A 64 17.49 17.19 -16.84
C SER A 64 16.32 18.02 -17.35
N GLU A 65 15.56 18.65 -16.45
CA GLU A 65 14.42 19.51 -16.79
C GLU A 65 14.83 20.97 -17.07
N GLY A 66 16.14 21.28 -17.05
CA GLY A 66 16.69 22.58 -17.44
C GLY A 66 16.59 23.69 -16.39
N LEU A 67 16.17 23.38 -15.16
CA LEU A 67 16.14 24.31 -14.02
C LEU A 67 17.56 24.67 -13.53
N LEU A 68 18.53 23.76 -13.74
CA LEU A 68 19.93 23.94 -13.39
C LEU A 68 20.82 23.52 -14.57
N ARG A 69 21.85 24.29 -14.88
CA ARG A 69 22.77 23.99 -15.99
C ARG A 69 23.98 23.17 -15.53
N ASP A 70 24.57 23.56 -14.40
CA ASP A 70 25.78 22.93 -13.86
C ASP A 70 25.51 22.37 -12.46
N VAL A 71 25.49 21.03 -12.36
CA VAL A 71 25.43 20.31 -11.08
C VAL A 71 26.74 19.52 -10.93
N PRO A 72 27.63 19.89 -9.97
CA PRO A 72 28.90 19.21 -9.72
C PRO A 72 28.76 17.69 -9.54
N ALA A 73 29.80 16.93 -9.88
CA ALA A 73 29.81 15.48 -9.72
C ALA A 73 29.89 15.05 -8.24
N ALA A 74 30.71 15.76 -7.45
CA ALA A 74 30.76 15.64 -6.00
C ALA A 74 29.95 16.80 -5.38
N LEU A 75 29.02 16.46 -4.50
CA LEU A 75 28.11 17.40 -3.85
C LEU A 75 28.25 17.21 -2.35
N ASP A 76 28.55 18.30 -1.63
CA ASP A 76 28.35 18.34 -0.18
C ASP A 76 26.90 18.75 0.14
N ALA A 77 26.46 18.48 1.36
CA ALA A 77 25.06 18.70 1.74
C ALA A 77 24.64 20.18 1.66
N ASP A 78 25.58 21.11 1.86
CA ASP A 78 25.32 22.54 1.82
C ASP A 78 25.19 23.06 0.38
N THR A 79 26.01 22.53 -0.54
CA THR A 79 25.89 22.79 -1.99
C THR A 79 24.60 22.19 -2.53
N VAL A 80 24.17 21.02 -2.04
CA VAL A 80 22.88 20.43 -2.44
C VAL A 80 21.74 21.40 -2.12
N HIS A 81 21.69 21.89 -0.88
CA HIS A 81 20.65 22.79 -0.42
C HIS A 81 20.68 24.14 -1.15
N ALA A 82 21.88 24.69 -1.40
CA ALA A 82 22.04 25.94 -2.16
C ALA A 82 21.53 25.81 -3.61
N LEU A 83 21.85 24.71 -4.29
CA LEU A 83 21.41 24.45 -5.66
C LEU A 83 19.89 24.18 -5.74
N LEU A 84 19.31 23.48 -4.76
CA LEU A 84 17.87 23.26 -4.71
C LEU A 84 17.11 24.58 -4.51
N ARG A 85 17.61 25.48 -3.65
CA ARG A 85 17.05 26.84 -3.52
C ARG A 85 17.18 27.62 -4.82
N LYS A 86 18.31 27.52 -5.52
CA LYS A 86 18.50 28.15 -6.83
C LYS A 86 17.46 27.65 -7.85
N ALA A 87 17.15 26.35 -7.86
CA ALA A 87 16.12 25.78 -8.74
C ALA A 87 14.71 26.36 -8.46
N LEU A 88 14.41 26.78 -7.22
CA LEU A 88 13.14 27.44 -6.88
C LEU A 88 13.06 28.91 -7.33
N THR A 89 14.20 29.58 -7.56
CA THR A 89 14.23 30.98 -8.00
C THR A 89 13.97 31.15 -9.49
N VAL A 90 13.99 30.07 -10.26
CA VAL A 90 13.64 30.09 -11.68
C VAL A 90 12.14 30.36 -11.79
N PRO A 91 11.72 31.51 -12.37
CA PRO A 91 10.30 31.83 -12.44
C PRO A 91 9.58 30.81 -13.32
N PRO A 92 8.42 30.28 -12.89
CA PRO A 92 7.60 29.46 -13.77
C PRO A 92 7.14 30.35 -14.94
N LEU A 93 7.49 29.96 -16.17
CA LEU A 93 6.98 30.68 -17.35
C LEU A 93 5.46 30.54 -17.39
N ALA A 94 4.77 31.67 -17.55
CA ALA A 94 3.32 31.69 -17.66
C ALA A 94 2.85 30.82 -18.83
N PRO A 95 1.71 30.11 -18.69
CA PRO A 95 1.11 29.40 -19.80
C PRO A 95 0.82 30.42 -20.91
N ILE A 96 1.42 30.19 -22.09
CA ILE A 96 1.13 30.98 -23.28
C ILE A 96 -0.27 30.57 -23.72
N SER A 97 -1.25 31.46 -23.48
CA SER A 97 -2.60 31.35 -24.04
C SER A 97 -2.48 31.37 -25.56
N SER A 98 -2.75 30.24 -26.21
CA SER A 98 -2.69 30.16 -27.67
C SER A 98 -4.09 30.41 -28.25
N ASP A 99 -4.17 31.42 -29.13
CA ASP A 99 -5.35 31.72 -29.97
C ASP A 99 -5.44 30.75 -31.18
N VAL A 100 -4.78 29.59 -31.06
CA VAL A 100 -4.63 28.59 -32.12
C VAL A 100 -5.95 27.83 -32.34
N GLY A 101 -6.75 27.69 -31.29
CA GLY A 101 -8.07 27.05 -31.34
C GLY A 101 -9.03 27.76 -32.30
N ASP A 102 -9.16 29.08 -32.15
CA ASP A 102 -10.08 29.91 -32.94
C ASP A 102 -9.62 29.97 -34.40
N ARG A 103 -8.31 30.19 -34.64
CA ARG A 103 -7.76 30.22 -36.00
C ARG A 103 -7.91 28.88 -36.74
N ARG A 104 -7.79 27.75 -36.03
CA ARG A 104 -8.01 26.41 -36.59
C ARG A 104 -9.48 26.19 -36.97
N GLN A 105 -10.41 26.72 -36.18
CA GLN A 105 -11.83 26.65 -36.49
C GLN A 105 -12.16 27.46 -37.74
N GLU A 106 -11.68 28.70 -37.83
CA GLU A 106 -11.85 29.57 -39.01
C GLU A 106 -11.37 28.90 -40.30
N LEU A 107 -10.16 28.32 -40.30
CA LEU A 107 -9.62 27.64 -41.47
C LEU A 107 -10.44 26.41 -41.89
N ASN A 108 -11.03 25.68 -40.93
CA ASN A 108 -11.88 24.54 -41.22
C ASN A 108 -13.24 24.97 -41.81
N GLU A 109 -13.83 26.04 -41.28
CA GLU A 109 -15.06 26.62 -41.80
C GLU A 109 -14.85 27.15 -43.23
N GLU A 110 -13.75 27.87 -43.46
CA GLU A 110 -13.36 28.31 -44.80
C GLU A 110 -13.19 27.11 -45.76
N ARG A 111 -12.53 26.04 -45.33
CA ARG A 111 -12.33 24.83 -46.14
C ARG A 111 -13.64 24.14 -46.50
N ARG A 112 -14.62 24.12 -45.58
CA ARG A 112 -15.96 23.58 -45.85
C ARG A 112 -16.67 24.40 -46.91
N THR A 113 -16.66 25.72 -46.78
CA THR A 113 -17.27 26.65 -47.74
C THR A 113 -16.63 26.53 -49.13
N LEU A 114 -15.30 26.51 -49.21
CA LEU A 114 -14.56 26.35 -50.46
C LEU A 114 -14.89 25.03 -51.18
N ARG A 115 -15.06 23.92 -50.44
CA ARG A 115 -15.44 22.63 -51.01
C ARG A 115 -16.87 22.60 -51.53
N ALA A 116 -17.80 23.22 -50.81
CA ALA A 116 -19.18 23.36 -51.25
C ALA A 116 -19.25 24.16 -52.56
N GLN A 117 -18.57 25.31 -52.61
CA GLN A 117 -18.46 26.11 -53.83
C GLN A 117 -17.82 25.32 -54.99
N LEU A 118 -16.73 24.60 -54.73
CA LEU A 118 -16.07 23.78 -55.76
C LEU A 118 -17.03 22.73 -56.33
N GLN A 119 -17.82 22.07 -55.48
CA GLN A 119 -18.81 21.08 -55.91
C GLN A 119 -19.92 21.71 -56.77
N GLU A 120 -20.38 22.92 -56.44
CA GLU A 120 -21.35 23.68 -57.24
C GLU A 120 -20.78 24.02 -58.63
N PHE A 121 -19.54 24.49 -58.70
CA PHE A 121 -18.88 24.80 -59.97
C PHE A 121 -18.60 23.56 -60.82
N ASP A 122 -18.17 22.44 -60.21
CA ASP A 122 -17.99 21.17 -60.91
C ASP A 122 -19.32 20.65 -61.46
N ALA A 123 -20.43 20.80 -60.72
CA ALA A 123 -21.77 20.41 -61.19
C ALA A 123 -22.27 21.32 -62.33
N ALA A 124 -22.01 22.63 -62.26
CA ALA A 124 -22.33 23.59 -63.31
C ALA A 124 -21.54 23.29 -64.59
N LEU A 125 -20.23 23.10 -64.49
CA LEU A 125 -19.36 22.71 -65.60
C LEU A 125 -19.82 21.40 -66.23
N ALA A 126 -20.11 20.38 -65.44
CA ALA A 126 -20.61 19.10 -65.95
C ALA A 126 -21.94 19.26 -66.74
N THR A 127 -22.79 20.20 -66.32
CA THR A 127 -24.05 20.49 -67.00
C THR A 127 -23.83 21.20 -68.33
N VAL A 128 -22.97 22.23 -68.34
CA VAL A 128 -22.56 22.94 -69.56
C VAL A 128 -21.89 21.99 -70.55
N ASP A 129 -21.01 21.09 -70.07
CA ASP A 129 -20.33 20.09 -70.90
C ASP A 129 -21.28 19.09 -71.55
N ARG A 130 -22.25 18.56 -70.77
CA ARG A 130 -23.27 17.66 -71.31
C ARG A 130 -24.11 18.35 -72.38
N TRP A 131 -24.47 19.61 -72.14
CA TRP A 131 -25.26 20.38 -73.10
C TRP A 131 -24.47 20.72 -74.36
N GLN A 132 -23.20 21.09 -74.22
CA GLN A 132 -22.30 21.36 -75.35
C GLN A 132 -22.15 20.14 -76.25
N ARG A 133 -22.01 18.93 -75.68
CA ARG A 133 -21.99 17.68 -76.45
C ARG A 133 -23.28 17.47 -77.23
N ARG A 134 -24.44 17.57 -76.58
CA ARG A 134 -25.75 17.43 -77.26
C ARG A 134 -25.97 18.47 -78.35
N SER A 135 -25.54 19.71 -78.12
CA SER A 135 -25.63 20.78 -79.10
C SER A 135 -24.73 20.52 -80.31
N PHE A 136 -23.55 19.94 -80.10
CA PHE A 136 -22.65 19.56 -81.18
C PHE A 136 -23.27 18.43 -82.03
N ASP A 137 -23.81 17.39 -81.38
CA ASP A 137 -24.50 16.29 -82.05
C ASP A 137 -25.70 16.79 -82.88
N PHE A 138 -26.51 17.68 -82.29
CA PHE A 138 -27.66 18.30 -82.97
C PHE A 138 -27.27 19.17 -84.17
N LEU A 139 -26.24 20.00 -84.04
CA LEU A 139 -25.73 20.81 -85.15
C LEU A 139 -25.17 19.94 -86.28
N GLY A 140 -24.50 18.84 -85.94
CA GLY A 140 -24.02 17.86 -86.92
C GLY A 140 -25.16 17.23 -87.72
N GLU A 141 -26.26 16.87 -87.06
CA GLU A 141 -27.46 16.33 -87.70
C GLU A 141 -28.14 17.38 -88.60
N LEU A 142 -28.31 18.62 -88.13
CA LEU A 142 -28.88 19.70 -88.95
C LEU A 142 -28.03 19.98 -90.18
N HIS A 143 -26.70 20.00 -90.03
CA HIS A 143 -25.78 20.20 -91.16
C HIS A 143 -25.96 19.11 -92.21
N PHE A 144 -26.05 17.86 -91.78
CA PHE A 144 -26.28 16.72 -92.68
C PHE A 144 -27.62 16.83 -93.43
N GLN A 145 -28.69 17.25 -92.75
CA GLN A 145 -30.01 17.43 -93.37
C GLN A 145 -30.02 18.57 -94.40
N VAL A 146 -29.42 19.72 -94.05
CA VAL A 146 -29.28 20.87 -94.95
C VAL A 146 -28.43 20.49 -96.18
N ASP A 147 -27.28 19.84 -96.00
CA ASP A 147 -26.41 19.44 -97.11
C ASP A 147 -27.10 18.46 -98.07
N ARG A 148 -27.92 17.54 -97.54
CA ARG A 148 -28.71 16.63 -98.38
C ARG A 148 -29.73 17.38 -99.22
N LEU A 149 -30.40 18.39 -98.66
CA LEU A 149 -31.42 19.18 -99.35
C LEU A 149 -30.84 20.22 -100.32
N LYS A 150 -29.63 20.75 -100.05
CA LYS A 150 -28.91 21.67 -100.96
C LYS A 150 -28.61 21.07 -102.34
N THR A 151 -28.60 19.74 -102.48
CA THR A 151 -28.48 19.10 -103.80
C THR A 151 -29.63 19.48 -104.76
N LEU A 152 -30.76 19.98 -104.25
CA LEU A 152 -31.88 20.50 -105.04
C LEU A 152 -31.55 21.79 -105.79
N ASP A 153 -30.52 22.55 -105.39
CA ASP A 153 -30.06 23.72 -106.14
C ASP A 153 -29.45 23.35 -107.51
N LEU A 154 -29.14 22.07 -107.73
CA LEU A 154 -28.70 21.54 -109.02
C LEU A 154 -29.88 21.32 -110.00
N LEU A 155 -31.12 21.36 -109.52
CA LEU A 155 -32.33 21.28 -110.35
C LEU A 155 -32.68 22.68 -110.88
N GLY A 156 -32.84 22.78 -112.21
CA GLY A 156 -33.03 24.03 -112.95
C GLY A 156 -34.30 24.83 -112.60
N PRO A 157 -34.55 25.95 -113.31
CA PRO A 157 -35.58 26.93 -112.94
C PRO A 157 -37.04 26.47 -113.12
N GLU A 158 -37.29 25.32 -113.76
CA GLU A 158 -38.63 24.76 -113.98
C GLU A 158 -39.12 24.03 -112.72
N ARG A 159 -39.66 24.78 -111.75
CA ARG A 159 -40.04 24.28 -110.41
C ARG A 159 -41.55 24.22 -110.14
N ASP A 160 -42.40 24.57 -111.12
CA ASP A 160 -43.86 24.46 -111.03
C ASP A 160 -44.34 23.23 -111.83
N HIS A 161 -44.57 22.13 -111.12
CA HIS A 161 -45.28 20.97 -111.63
C HIS A 161 -46.54 20.76 -110.79
N ASP A 162 -47.57 20.19 -111.39
CA ASP A 162 -48.81 19.85 -110.70
C ASP A 162 -48.55 18.72 -109.69
N THR A 163 -48.54 19.05 -108.40
CA THR A 163 -48.27 18.13 -107.29
C THR A 163 -49.42 17.16 -107.04
N ASP A 164 -50.58 17.44 -107.62
CA ASP A 164 -51.81 16.71 -107.37
C ASP A 164 -51.95 15.53 -108.35
N VAL A 165 -50.99 15.35 -109.26
CA VAL A 165 -51.04 14.35 -110.33
C VAL A 165 -49.74 13.55 -110.42
N CYS A 166 -49.85 12.23 -110.49
CA CYS A 166 -48.69 11.35 -110.61
C CYS A 166 -47.97 11.56 -111.95
N PRO A 167 -46.67 11.91 -111.97
CA PRO A 167 -45.94 12.22 -113.20
C PRO A 167 -45.70 11.00 -114.12
N MET A 168 -45.91 9.77 -113.61
CA MET A 168 -45.69 8.53 -114.37
C MET A 168 -46.97 8.01 -115.05
N CYS A 169 -48.12 8.17 -114.41
CA CYS A 169 -49.38 7.60 -114.88
C CYS A 169 -50.53 8.61 -115.02
N THR A 170 -50.29 9.89 -114.69
CA THR A 170 -51.23 11.02 -114.81
C THR A 170 -52.53 10.88 -114.01
N GLN A 171 -52.57 9.98 -113.01
CA GLN A 171 -53.70 9.87 -112.08
C GLN A 171 -53.60 10.90 -110.96
N PRO A 172 -54.72 11.47 -110.49
CA PRO A 172 -54.72 12.36 -109.35
C PRO A 172 -54.26 11.60 -108.09
N LEU A 173 -53.35 12.20 -107.34
CA LEU A 173 -52.85 11.67 -106.09
C LEU A 173 -53.82 12.05 -104.97
N GLU A 174 -54.20 11.08 -104.15
CA GLU A 174 -55.07 11.33 -102.97
C GLU A 174 -54.37 12.22 -101.94
N HIS A 175 -53.03 12.18 -101.92
CA HIS A 175 -52.17 13.05 -101.13
C HIS A 175 -51.14 13.65 -102.08
N PRO A 176 -51.17 14.98 -102.34
CA PRO A 176 -50.25 15.58 -103.28
C PRO A 176 -48.81 15.50 -102.78
N ASP A 177 -47.88 15.31 -103.72
CA ASP A 177 -46.46 15.28 -103.38
C ASP A 177 -46.01 16.67 -102.87
N PRO A 178 -45.06 16.73 -101.90
CA PRO A 178 -44.53 18.00 -101.44
C PRO A 178 -43.94 18.80 -102.61
N SER A 179 -44.32 20.07 -102.74
CA SER A 179 -43.81 20.89 -103.83
C SER A 179 -42.32 21.21 -103.64
N VAL A 180 -41.62 21.51 -104.73
CA VAL A 180 -40.24 22.03 -104.66
C VAL A 180 -40.20 23.29 -103.77
N ARG A 181 -41.26 24.11 -103.78
CA ARG A 181 -41.38 25.28 -102.90
C ARG A 181 -41.46 24.90 -101.42
N ASP A 182 -42.13 23.80 -101.08
CA ASP A 182 -42.20 23.30 -99.70
C ASP A 182 -40.83 22.82 -99.20
N ILE A 183 -40.05 22.17 -100.07
CA ILE A 183 -38.71 21.69 -99.73
C ILE A 183 -37.71 22.86 -99.62
N VAL A 184 -37.78 23.84 -100.53
CA VAL A 184 -36.97 25.07 -100.45
C VAL A 184 -37.29 25.81 -99.15
N ARG A 185 -38.57 26.02 -98.83
CA ARG A 185 -38.99 26.63 -97.56
C ARG A 185 -38.51 25.86 -96.34
N LEU A 186 -38.51 24.52 -96.38
CA LEU A 186 -37.96 23.70 -95.31
C LEU A 186 -36.43 23.85 -95.20
N THR A 187 -35.72 23.93 -96.32
CA THR A 187 -34.26 24.11 -96.37
C THR A 187 -33.86 25.48 -95.84
N ASP A 188 -34.58 26.53 -96.20
CA ASP A 188 -34.40 27.88 -95.69
C ASP A 188 -34.63 27.89 -94.17
N ARG A 189 -35.72 27.28 -93.70
CA ARG A 189 -36.02 27.17 -92.27
C ARG A 189 -34.92 26.41 -91.50
N LEU A 190 -34.44 25.29 -92.02
CA LEU A 190 -33.36 24.51 -91.39
C LEU A 190 -32.03 25.26 -91.40
N SER A 191 -31.77 26.04 -92.46
CA SER A 191 -30.58 26.89 -92.56
C SER A 191 -30.63 28.04 -91.55
N GLU A 192 -31.78 28.69 -91.40
CA GLU A 192 -32.02 29.69 -90.35
C GLU A 192 -31.85 29.09 -88.94
N GLU A 193 -32.42 27.91 -88.68
CA GLU A 193 -32.26 27.20 -87.40
C GLU A 193 -30.79 26.83 -87.11
N LEU A 194 -30.04 26.41 -88.14
CA LEU A 194 -28.61 26.11 -88.05
C LEU A 194 -27.78 27.37 -87.73
N GLU A 195 -28.04 28.49 -88.43
CA GLU A 195 -27.35 29.77 -88.20
C GLU A 195 -27.62 30.30 -86.79
N GLN A 196 -28.88 30.25 -86.34
CA GLN A 196 -29.25 30.63 -84.98
C GLN A 196 -28.55 29.75 -83.94
N ALA A 197 -28.52 28.43 -84.13
CA ALA A 197 -27.89 27.51 -83.20
C ALA A 197 -26.35 27.63 -83.18
N ALA A 198 -25.72 27.94 -84.32
CA ALA A 198 -24.29 28.20 -84.46
C ALA A 198 -23.89 29.54 -83.79
N GLY A 199 -24.70 30.58 -83.93
CA GLY A 199 -24.47 31.91 -83.34
C GLY A 199 -24.38 31.90 -81.80
N VAL A 200 -25.00 30.92 -81.13
CA VAL A 200 -24.97 30.80 -79.66
C VAL A 200 -23.71 30.09 -79.14
N GLN A 201 -22.91 29.43 -80.00
CA GLN A 201 -21.71 28.68 -79.55
C GLN A 201 -20.62 29.52 -78.85
N PRO A 202 -20.21 30.70 -79.36
CA PRO A 202 -19.13 31.49 -78.76
C PRO A 202 -19.46 31.94 -77.33
N VAL A 203 -20.68 32.41 -77.10
CA VAL A 203 -21.17 32.87 -75.78
C VAL A 203 -21.13 31.72 -74.77
N ARG A 204 -21.44 30.49 -75.20
CA ARG A 204 -21.37 29.29 -74.34
C ARG A 204 -19.94 28.92 -73.98
N GLN A 205 -19.02 29.00 -74.93
CA GLN A 205 -17.62 28.71 -74.68
C GLN A 205 -17.00 29.73 -73.72
N GLU A 206 -17.35 31.00 -73.85
CA GLU A 206 -16.98 32.06 -72.91
C GLU A 206 -17.55 31.77 -71.50
N HIS A 207 -18.82 31.40 -71.39
CA HIS A 207 -19.42 31.04 -70.11
C HIS A 207 -18.72 29.83 -69.45
N ARG A 208 -18.38 28.79 -70.23
CA ARG A 208 -17.62 27.64 -69.74
C ARG A 208 -16.23 28.04 -69.24
N GLN A 209 -15.51 28.89 -69.98
CA GLN A 209 -14.19 29.38 -69.57
C GLN A 209 -14.28 30.21 -68.27
N ALA A 210 -15.31 31.03 -68.13
CA ALA A 210 -15.55 31.78 -66.90
C ALA A 210 -15.79 30.85 -65.69
N LEU A 211 -16.61 29.80 -65.85
CA LEU A 211 -16.83 28.79 -64.80
C LEU A 211 -15.53 28.04 -64.46
N GLN A 212 -14.72 27.67 -65.46
CA GLN A 212 -13.44 26.98 -65.26
C GLN A 212 -12.45 27.86 -64.48
N ALA A 213 -12.34 29.14 -64.81
CA ALA A 213 -11.47 30.07 -64.11
C ALA A 213 -11.87 30.23 -62.62
N GLN A 214 -13.18 30.26 -62.32
CA GLN A 214 -13.69 30.32 -60.95
C GLN A 214 -13.37 29.03 -60.17
N ARG A 215 -13.55 27.87 -60.80
CA ARG A 215 -13.17 26.57 -60.24
C ARG A 215 -11.69 26.51 -59.88
N ASP A 216 -10.81 26.90 -60.80
CA ASP A 216 -9.35 26.81 -60.59
C ASP A 216 -8.88 27.78 -59.49
N SER A 217 -9.50 28.95 -59.37
CA SER A 217 -9.29 29.87 -58.24
C SER A 217 -9.65 29.23 -56.88
N LEU A 218 -10.76 28.49 -56.80
CA LEU A 218 -11.16 27.78 -55.57
C LEU A 218 -10.18 26.66 -55.21
N VAL A 219 -9.64 25.96 -56.21
CA VAL A 219 -8.62 24.91 -55.98
C VAL A 219 -7.34 25.51 -55.38
N GLU A 220 -6.86 26.66 -55.87
CA GLU A 220 -5.69 27.33 -55.31
C GLU A 220 -5.93 27.84 -53.88
N ARG A 221 -7.14 28.36 -53.59
CA ARG A 221 -7.52 28.74 -52.23
C ARG A 221 -7.54 27.53 -51.28
N LEU A 222 -8.01 26.37 -51.74
CA LEU A 222 -7.97 25.12 -50.96
C LEU A 222 -6.53 24.64 -50.67
N LYS A 223 -5.61 24.77 -51.64
CA LYS A 223 -4.19 24.46 -51.42
C LYS A 223 -3.56 25.37 -50.37
N THR A 224 -3.83 26.67 -50.47
CA THR A 224 -3.32 27.68 -49.51
C THR A 224 -3.84 27.41 -48.10
N ASN A 225 -5.13 27.17 -47.94
CA ASN A 225 -5.75 26.79 -46.67
C ASN A 225 -5.11 25.50 -46.09
N GLY A 226 -4.85 24.50 -46.93
CA GLY A 226 -4.16 23.27 -46.52
C GLY A 226 -2.72 23.48 -46.02
N ALA A 227 -1.96 24.38 -46.66
CA ALA A 227 -0.62 24.73 -46.22
C ALA A 227 -0.64 25.49 -44.88
N LEU A 228 -1.54 26.45 -44.72
CA LEU A 228 -1.74 27.20 -43.46
C LEU A 228 -2.10 26.27 -42.30
N MET A 229 -2.97 25.29 -42.54
CA MET A 229 -3.35 24.30 -41.53
C MET A 229 -2.18 23.43 -41.08
N LYS A 230 -1.31 23.02 -42.02
CA LYS A 230 -0.13 22.21 -41.72
C LYS A 230 0.87 22.97 -40.84
N GLU A 231 1.11 24.23 -41.16
CA GLU A 231 2.02 25.09 -40.39
C GLU A 231 1.49 25.32 -38.97
N LEU A 232 0.17 25.57 -38.85
CA LEU A 232 -0.49 25.74 -37.56
C LEU A 232 -0.37 24.50 -36.67
N MET A 233 -0.50 23.29 -37.23
CA MET A 233 -0.36 22.03 -36.48
C MET A 233 1.07 21.80 -35.98
N ALA A 234 2.09 22.10 -36.79
CA ALA A 234 3.48 21.97 -36.37
C ALA A 234 3.82 22.90 -35.21
N SER A 235 3.34 24.15 -35.27
CA SER A 235 3.49 25.10 -34.17
C SER A 235 2.76 24.66 -32.90
N ASP A 236 1.59 24.02 -32.99
CA ASP A 236 0.82 23.53 -31.84
C ASP A 236 1.51 22.36 -31.13
N GLU A 237 2.13 21.44 -31.89
CA GLU A 237 2.91 20.32 -31.34
C GLU A 237 4.16 20.81 -30.57
N ASP A 238 4.87 21.82 -31.09
CA ASP A 238 6.02 22.44 -30.42
C ASP A 238 5.60 23.15 -29.13
N MET A 239 4.48 23.88 -29.18
CA MET A 239 3.90 24.56 -28.02
C MET A 239 3.45 23.57 -26.94
N THR A 240 2.83 22.46 -27.33
CA THR A 240 2.42 21.39 -26.40
C THR A 240 3.63 20.77 -25.71
N ARG A 241 4.69 20.45 -26.45
CA ARG A 241 5.94 19.93 -25.86
C ARG A 241 6.58 20.89 -24.87
N LEU A 242 6.58 22.19 -25.18
CA LEU A 242 7.07 23.24 -24.27
C LEU A 242 6.20 23.34 -23.01
N GLN A 243 4.87 23.29 -23.15
CA GLN A 243 3.94 23.29 -22.02
C GLN A 243 4.12 22.06 -21.11
N GLU A 244 4.27 20.87 -21.67
CA GLU A 244 4.54 19.64 -20.91
C GLU A 244 5.87 19.71 -20.15
N GLN A 245 6.92 20.26 -20.76
CA GLN A 245 8.19 20.50 -20.09
C GLN A 245 8.03 21.51 -18.93
N HIS A 246 7.29 22.59 -19.14
CA HIS A 246 7.01 23.58 -18.09
C HIS A 246 6.20 22.99 -16.93
N LEU A 247 5.19 22.16 -17.20
CA LEU A 247 4.42 21.46 -16.17
C LEU A 247 5.29 20.52 -15.33
N ARG A 248 6.18 19.77 -15.99
CA ARG A 248 7.17 18.90 -15.30
C ARG A 248 8.12 19.71 -14.43
N ALA A 249 8.64 20.83 -14.94
CA ALA A 249 9.49 21.74 -14.19
C ALA A 249 8.76 22.34 -12.96
N ALA A 250 7.51 22.78 -13.12
CA ALA A 250 6.70 23.32 -12.02
C ALA A 250 6.38 22.25 -10.95
N HIS A 251 6.03 21.03 -11.37
CA HIS A 251 5.82 19.91 -10.45
C HIS A 251 7.11 19.58 -9.67
N LEU A 252 8.25 19.57 -10.35
CA LEU A 252 9.55 19.35 -9.72
C LEU A 252 9.89 20.47 -8.73
N GLN A 253 9.66 21.74 -9.08
CA GLN A 253 9.82 22.87 -8.14
C GLN A 253 8.91 22.71 -6.92
N GLY A 254 7.68 22.24 -7.07
CA GLY A 254 6.79 21.91 -5.95
C GLY A 254 7.36 20.83 -5.02
N ARG A 255 7.93 19.76 -5.59
CA ARG A 255 8.62 18.71 -4.81
C ARG A 255 9.86 19.24 -4.10
N ILE A 256 10.68 20.06 -4.78
CA ILE A 256 11.86 20.71 -4.20
C ILE A 256 11.45 21.60 -3.03
N ALA A 257 10.39 22.42 -3.19
CA ALA A 257 9.88 23.27 -2.13
C ALA A 257 9.39 22.46 -0.92
N GLN A 258 8.69 21.34 -1.16
CA GLN A 258 8.25 20.44 -0.09
C GLN A 258 9.43 19.84 0.66
N THR A 259 10.45 19.34 -0.04
CA THR A 259 11.65 18.76 0.59
C THR A 259 12.40 19.80 1.42
N LEU A 260 12.57 21.02 0.90
CA LEU A 260 13.21 22.11 1.63
C LEU A 260 12.37 22.62 2.82
N ALA A 261 11.04 22.55 2.76
CA ALA A 261 10.17 22.88 3.89
C ALA A 261 10.25 21.84 5.03
N HIS A 262 10.48 20.57 4.68
CA HIS A 262 10.71 19.49 5.66
C HIS A 262 12.14 19.44 6.16
N ASP A 263 13.09 20.01 5.43
CA ASP A 263 14.48 20.26 5.85
C ASP A 263 14.53 21.42 6.85
N ARG A 264 13.84 21.25 7.98
CA ARG A 264 14.11 22.04 9.18
C ARG A 264 15.46 21.59 9.71
N ARG A 265 16.54 22.22 9.25
CA ARG A 265 17.81 22.25 9.99
C ARG A 265 17.74 23.37 11.03
N PRO A 266 17.41 23.10 12.30
CA PRO A 266 18.24 23.59 13.37
C PRO A 266 19.47 22.68 13.40
N THR A 267 20.60 23.19 12.95
CA THR A 267 21.91 22.60 13.20
C THR A 267 22.15 22.29 14.69
N ASP A 268 21.40 22.93 15.59
CA ASP A 268 21.44 22.71 17.03
C ASP A 268 20.80 21.39 17.54
N ASP A 269 19.90 20.74 16.79
CA ASP A 269 19.14 19.61 17.36
C ASP A 269 19.99 18.35 17.57
N VAL A 270 20.89 18.02 16.62
CA VAL A 270 21.82 16.87 16.78
C VAL A 270 22.87 17.13 17.87
N GLY A 271 23.34 18.38 17.99
CA GLY A 271 24.24 18.76 19.08
C GLY A 271 23.58 18.54 20.44
N GLN A 272 22.33 18.96 20.58
CA GLN A 272 21.53 18.74 21.79
C GLN A 272 21.27 17.25 22.05
N LEU A 273 20.94 16.46 21.02
CA LEU A 273 20.75 15.01 21.17
C LEU A 273 22.03 14.28 21.59
N ARG A 274 23.18 14.67 21.05
CA ARG A 274 24.49 14.14 21.46
C ARG A 274 24.82 14.51 22.90
N ASN A 275 24.59 15.76 23.29
CA ASN A 275 24.80 16.21 24.66
C ASN A 275 23.87 15.50 25.65
N ALA A 276 22.60 15.32 25.29
CA ALA A 276 21.64 14.57 26.10
C ALA A 276 22.05 13.10 26.26
N LEU A 277 22.52 12.46 25.18
CA LEU A 277 23.05 11.10 25.24
C LEU A 277 24.30 11.02 26.13
N ALA A 278 25.25 11.95 25.98
CA ALA A 278 26.47 11.99 26.78
C ALA A 278 26.14 12.19 28.28
N SER A 279 25.22 13.09 28.60
CA SER A 279 24.77 13.31 29.98
C SER A 279 24.09 12.07 30.57
N ALA A 280 23.22 11.39 29.80
CA ALA A 280 22.61 10.13 30.24
C ALA A 280 23.65 9.02 30.46
N GLN A 281 24.68 8.94 29.62
CA GLN A 281 25.79 7.99 29.75
C GLN A 281 26.63 8.29 31.00
N GLU A 282 26.87 9.56 31.32
CA GLU A 282 27.56 9.98 32.54
C GLU A 282 26.80 9.55 33.80
N VAL A 283 25.47 9.74 33.82
CA VAL A 283 24.61 9.27 34.92
C VAL A 283 24.72 7.76 35.10
N VAL A 284 24.72 6.99 34.00
CA VAL A 284 24.92 5.53 34.05
C VAL A 284 26.29 5.21 34.63
N SER A 285 27.37 5.85 34.18
CA SER A 285 28.73 5.62 34.68
C SER A 285 28.83 5.83 36.20
N VAL A 286 28.28 6.94 36.70
CA VAL A 286 28.28 7.26 38.14
C VAL A 286 27.48 6.23 38.95
N LEU A 287 26.34 5.77 38.43
CA LEU A 287 25.53 4.75 39.10
C LEU A 287 26.19 3.37 39.06
N GLU A 288 26.91 3.03 37.99
CA GLU A 288 27.66 1.79 37.85
C GLU A 288 28.81 1.73 38.86
N GLU A 289 29.61 2.80 39.00
CA GLU A 289 30.66 2.88 40.02
C GLU A 289 30.13 2.70 41.44
N ARG A 290 28.97 3.32 41.75
CA ARG A 290 28.32 3.20 43.06
C ARG A 290 27.75 1.81 43.33
N THR A 291 27.52 1.01 42.29
CA THR A 291 26.97 -0.35 42.37
C THR A 291 28.08 -1.41 42.22
N ALA A 292 29.28 -1.04 41.77
CA ALA A 292 30.38 -1.97 41.49
C ALA A 292 30.87 -2.74 42.73
N ASN A 293 30.72 -2.17 43.92
CA ASN A 293 31.08 -2.80 45.19
C ASN A 293 29.97 -3.67 45.78
N ASP A 294 28.77 -3.68 45.17
CA ASP A 294 27.64 -4.47 45.64
C ASP A 294 27.72 -5.88 45.02
N ASP A 295 28.23 -6.87 45.77
CA ASP A 295 28.23 -8.29 45.36
C ASP A 295 26.86 -8.97 45.56
N VAL A 296 25.81 -8.27 45.12
CA VAL A 296 24.42 -8.75 45.18
C VAL A 296 24.24 -10.09 44.44
N PRO A 297 24.89 -10.36 43.29
CA PRO A 297 24.78 -11.65 42.63
C PRO A 297 25.29 -12.82 43.48
N ALA A 298 26.51 -12.74 44.03
CA ALA A 298 27.04 -13.83 44.86
C ALA A 298 26.23 -13.98 46.15
N GLU A 299 25.79 -12.86 46.73
CA GLU A 299 24.97 -12.88 47.94
C GLU A 299 23.59 -13.52 47.70
N THR A 300 22.99 -13.26 46.52
CA THR A 300 21.75 -13.90 46.09
C THR A 300 21.95 -15.39 45.90
N GLU A 301 23.05 -15.81 45.28
CA GLU A 301 23.38 -17.22 45.08
C GLU A 301 23.62 -17.93 46.42
N ARG A 302 24.26 -17.26 47.39
CA ARG A 302 24.43 -17.76 48.76
C ARG A 302 23.07 -18.01 49.44
N ARG A 303 22.13 -17.06 49.36
CA ARG A 303 20.79 -17.25 49.95
C ARG A 303 19.96 -18.33 49.27
N LEU A 304 20.11 -18.48 47.95
CA LEU A 304 19.50 -19.59 47.23
C LEU A 304 20.10 -20.94 47.63
N ALA A 305 21.38 -20.98 47.99
CA ALA A 305 22.01 -22.17 48.56
C ALA A 305 21.47 -22.50 49.97
N ASP A 306 21.22 -21.49 50.81
CA ASP A 306 20.56 -21.69 52.11
C ASP A 306 19.15 -22.29 51.95
N ILE A 307 18.38 -21.81 50.97
CA ILE A 307 17.08 -22.39 50.62
C ILE A 307 17.24 -23.83 50.11
N ALA A 308 18.24 -24.11 49.27
CA ALA A 308 18.51 -25.45 48.76
C ALA A 308 18.88 -26.46 49.86
N ALA A 309 19.44 -25.99 50.98
CA ALA A 309 19.76 -26.80 52.14
C ALA A 309 18.52 -27.40 52.84
N ASP A 310 17.39 -26.69 52.84
CA ASP A 310 16.09 -27.23 53.27
C ASP A 310 15.41 -28.04 52.16
N MET A 311 15.49 -27.58 50.90
CA MET A 311 14.84 -28.26 49.78
C MET A 311 15.36 -29.69 49.57
N THR A 312 16.66 -29.90 49.67
CA THR A 312 17.30 -31.19 49.40
C THR A 312 16.83 -32.33 50.33
N PRO A 313 16.85 -32.20 51.66
CA PRO A 313 16.36 -33.25 52.56
C PRO A 313 14.85 -33.49 52.40
N TRP A 314 14.04 -32.46 52.18
CA TRP A 314 12.59 -32.62 51.99
C TRP A 314 12.26 -33.30 50.65
N ALA A 315 12.98 -32.98 49.58
CA ALA A 315 12.86 -33.70 48.31
C ALA A 315 13.23 -35.18 48.43
N ARG A 316 14.23 -35.51 49.27
CA ARG A 316 14.61 -36.91 49.57
C ARG A 316 13.55 -37.63 50.39
N ARG A 317 12.98 -36.97 51.41
CA ARG A 317 11.88 -37.53 52.22
C ARG A 317 10.69 -37.93 51.35
N LEU A 318 10.31 -37.07 50.41
CA LEU A 318 9.25 -37.33 49.45
C LEU A 318 9.67 -38.24 48.27
N GLN A 319 10.90 -38.75 48.29
CA GLN A 319 11.46 -39.66 47.28
C GLN A 319 11.38 -39.13 45.84
N LEU A 320 11.53 -37.81 45.66
CA LEU A 320 11.36 -37.16 44.37
C LEU A 320 12.51 -37.52 43.42
N GLY A 321 12.18 -37.90 42.17
CA GLY A 321 13.16 -38.06 41.08
C GLY A 321 14.02 -39.33 41.10
N GLN A 322 13.52 -40.44 41.65
CA GLN A 322 14.20 -41.76 41.74
C GLN A 322 15.49 -41.67 42.57
N SER A 323 15.32 -41.71 43.90
CA SER A 323 16.38 -41.51 44.90
C SER A 323 17.38 -42.68 44.96
N THR A 324 18.53 -42.55 44.30
CA THR A 324 19.74 -43.37 44.60
C THR A 324 21.07 -42.58 44.58
N ALA A 325 21.07 -41.27 44.31
CA ALA A 325 22.30 -40.46 44.19
C ALA A 325 22.22 -39.13 44.95
N PRO A 326 23.36 -38.51 45.36
CA PRO A 326 23.39 -37.23 46.05
C PRO A 326 23.01 -36.09 45.09
N ASN A 327 21.72 -35.92 44.89
CA ASN A 327 21.16 -34.82 44.13
C ASN A 327 20.85 -33.66 45.08
N GLU A 328 21.21 -32.45 44.69
CA GLU A 328 20.85 -31.20 45.38
C GLU A 328 19.67 -30.56 44.62
N ALA A 329 18.58 -30.31 45.33
CA ALA A 329 17.43 -29.60 44.79
C ALA A 329 17.54 -28.12 45.18
N GLY A 330 17.44 -27.23 44.21
CA GLY A 330 17.55 -25.79 44.46
C GLY A 330 16.80 -24.95 43.43
N ILE A 331 16.86 -23.64 43.58
CA ILE A 331 16.24 -22.69 42.66
C ILE A 331 17.36 -21.99 41.87
N SER A 332 17.25 -22.02 40.55
CA SER A 332 18.17 -21.30 39.67
C SER A 332 17.72 -19.86 39.48
N PHE A 333 18.55 -18.89 39.86
CA PHE A 333 18.28 -17.46 39.67
C PHE A 333 18.06 -17.09 38.19
N ASN A 334 18.89 -17.64 37.30
CA ASN A 334 18.88 -17.29 35.88
C ASN A 334 17.62 -17.79 35.16
N SER A 335 17.12 -18.96 35.52
CA SER A 335 15.93 -19.55 34.90
C SER A 335 14.65 -19.36 35.72
N LEU A 336 14.75 -18.95 36.99
CA LEU A 336 13.66 -18.90 37.95
C LEU A 336 12.89 -20.23 38.03
N LYS A 337 13.63 -21.34 38.01
CA LYS A 337 13.09 -22.72 38.01
C LYS A 337 13.75 -23.55 39.08
N VAL A 338 13.04 -24.58 39.54
CA VAL A 338 13.66 -25.65 40.34
C VAL A 338 14.63 -26.41 39.44
N VAL A 339 15.84 -26.63 39.95
CA VAL A 339 16.90 -27.36 39.28
C VAL A 339 17.42 -28.45 40.18
N ILE A 340 17.77 -29.59 39.58
CA ILE A 340 18.38 -30.71 40.28
C ILE A 340 19.83 -30.80 39.83
N ARG A 341 20.76 -30.56 40.75
CA ARG A 341 22.19 -30.65 40.50
C ARG A 341 22.64 -32.07 40.78
N ARG A 342 23.28 -32.70 39.79
CA ARG A 342 23.84 -34.06 39.86
C ARG A 342 25.32 -34.03 39.47
N PRO A 343 26.13 -35.04 39.83
CA PRO A 343 27.54 -35.11 39.44
C PRO A 343 27.76 -34.99 37.92
N GLN A 344 26.84 -35.53 37.10
CA GLN A 344 26.92 -35.48 35.63
C GLN A 344 26.32 -34.20 35.00
N GLY A 345 25.88 -33.23 35.81
CA GLY A 345 25.34 -31.96 35.35
C GLY A 345 23.96 -31.60 35.92
N ARG A 346 23.45 -30.44 35.48
CA ARG A 346 22.15 -29.92 35.92
C ARG A 346 21.02 -30.53 35.08
N LEU A 347 20.02 -31.10 35.76
CA LEU A 347 18.80 -31.55 35.11
C LEU A 347 17.67 -30.56 35.42
N ALA A 348 17.04 -30.06 34.36
CA ALA A 348 15.83 -29.24 34.48
C ALA A 348 14.65 -30.13 34.91
N GLN A 349 13.77 -29.58 35.74
CA GLN A 349 12.63 -30.29 36.35
C GLN A 349 11.73 -30.99 35.31
N GLU A 350 11.59 -30.42 34.11
CA GLU A 350 10.77 -30.97 33.03
C GLU A 350 11.25 -32.34 32.54
N ARG A 351 12.51 -32.70 32.82
CA ARG A 351 13.13 -33.97 32.41
C ARG A 351 13.10 -35.06 33.50
N VAL A 352 12.55 -34.77 34.69
CA VAL A 352 12.53 -35.69 35.84
C VAL A 352 11.37 -36.70 35.77
N GLY A 353 10.32 -36.38 35.00
CA GLY A 353 9.20 -37.28 34.73
C GLY A 353 8.26 -37.51 35.91
N SER A 354 6.95 -37.58 35.62
CA SER A 354 5.78 -37.68 36.52
C SER A 354 5.23 -36.36 37.08
N ALA A 355 3.90 -36.22 37.04
CA ALA A 355 3.17 -35.11 37.66
C ALA A 355 3.44 -35.03 39.18
N LYS A 356 3.60 -36.19 39.83
CA LYS A 356 4.03 -36.35 41.23
C LYS A 356 5.35 -35.63 41.53
N ASN A 357 6.40 -35.86 40.72
CA ASN A 357 7.68 -35.19 40.92
C ASN A 357 7.56 -33.68 40.68
N TYR A 358 6.81 -33.26 39.66
CA TYR A 358 6.61 -31.84 39.36
C TYR A 358 6.00 -31.10 40.56
N ILE A 359 4.87 -31.59 41.07
CA ILE A 359 4.17 -30.99 42.21
C ILE A 359 5.04 -31.07 43.48
N GLY A 360 5.68 -32.21 43.73
CA GLY A 360 6.63 -32.39 44.84
C GLY A 360 7.74 -31.35 44.88
N TYR A 361 8.42 -31.10 43.76
CA TYR A 361 9.52 -30.13 43.71
C TYR A 361 9.03 -28.69 43.91
N HIS A 362 7.85 -28.34 43.39
CA HIS A 362 7.27 -27.02 43.62
C HIS A 362 6.85 -26.81 45.07
N LEU A 363 6.22 -27.81 45.69
CA LEU A 363 5.87 -27.75 47.10
C LEU A 363 7.13 -27.53 47.95
N VAL A 364 8.14 -28.38 47.77
CA VAL A 364 9.40 -28.28 48.51
C VAL A 364 10.05 -26.91 48.32
N ALA A 365 10.04 -26.36 47.11
CA ALA A 365 10.54 -25.02 46.85
C ALA A 365 9.73 -23.94 47.60
N HIS A 366 8.40 -24.01 47.62
CA HIS A 366 7.55 -23.06 48.34
C HIS A 366 7.74 -23.16 49.85
N LEU A 367 7.79 -24.36 50.41
CA LEU A 367 8.04 -24.57 51.84
C LEU A 367 9.40 -24.00 52.24
N ALA A 368 10.44 -24.26 51.43
CA ALA A 368 11.80 -23.86 51.77
C ALA A 368 11.97 -22.36 51.65
N LEU A 369 11.38 -21.77 50.61
CA LEU A 369 11.34 -20.33 50.43
C LEU A 369 10.60 -19.65 51.59
N HIS A 370 9.39 -20.08 51.94
CA HIS A 370 8.64 -19.46 53.05
C HIS A 370 9.37 -19.64 54.39
N THR A 371 9.92 -20.83 54.65
CA THR A 371 10.72 -21.08 55.85
C THR A 371 11.93 -20.14 55.92
N TYR A 372 12.69 -20.02 54.82
CA TYR A 372 13.80 -19.07 54.73
C TYR A 372 13.34 -17.62 54.99
N LEU A 373 12.27 -17.19 54.32
CA LEU A 373 11.73 -15.83 54.44
C LEU A 373 11.25 -15.53 55.87
N ARG A 374 10.75 -16.52 56.60
CA ARG A 374 10.36 -16.40 58.01
C ARG A 374 11.53 -16.35 58.96
N ARG A 375 12.50 -17.25 58.82
CA ARG A 375 13.75 -17.23 59.60
C ARG A 375 14.48 -15.88 59.48
N HIS A 376 14.43 -15.26 58.30
CA HIS A 376 15.12 -14.00 58.01
C HIS A 376 14.22 -12.75 58.09
N HIS A 377 13.00 -12.86 58.65
CA HIS A 377 12.08 -11.73 58.85
C HIS A 377 11.82 -10.91 57.57
N ARG A 378 11.73 -11.58 56.42
CA ARG A 378 11.52 -10.93 55.12
C ARG A 378 10.06 -10.52 54.91
N PRO A 379 9.79 -9.42 54.17
CA PRO A 379 8.46 -8.83 54.02
C PRO A 379 7.63 -9.56 52.95
N VAL A 380 7.29 -10.83 53.20
CA VAL A 380 6.45 -11.68 52.35
C VAL A 380 5.34 -12.28 53.22
N PRO A 381 4.12 -12.51 52.70
CA PRO A 381 3.03 -13.12 53.47
C PRO A 381 3.47 -14.38 54.23
N SER A 382 3.03 -14.49 55.48
CA SER A 382 3.37 -15.60 56.37
C SER A 382 2.43 -16.80 56.22
N PHE A 383 1.74 -16.92 55.08
CA PHE A 383 0.84 -18.03 54.81
C PHE A 383 1.06 -18.60 53.41
N LEU A 384 0.79 -19.89 53.26
CA LEU A 384 0.80 -20.63 52.01
C LEU A 384 -0.54 -21.35 51.84
N ALA A 385 -1.30 -20.98 50.82
CA ALA A 385 -2.55 -21.66 50.48
C ALA A 385 -2.30 -22.66 49.33
N LEU A 386 -2.71 -23.92 49.53
CA LEU A 386 -2.54 -25.03 48.59
C LEU A 386 -3.90 -25.60 48.24
N ASP A 387 -4.25 -25.54 46.95
CA ASP A 387 -5.50 -26.10 46.43
C ASP A 387 -5.22 -27.44 45.73
N GLN A 388 -5.80 -28.50 46.27
CA GLN A 388 -5.69 -29.89 45.83
C GLN A 388 -4.24 -30.36 45.53
N PRO A 389 -3.26 -30.12 46.43
CA PRO A 389 -1.87 -30.49 46.17
C PRO A 389 -1.68 -32.00 45.95
N THR A 390 -2.61 -32.85 46.42
CA THR A 390 -2.48 -34.30 46.30
C THR A 390 -3.22 -34.92 45.12
N GLN A 391 -3.82 -34.13 44.23
CA GLN A 391 -4.58 -34.63 43.07
C GLN A 391 -3.78 -35.61 42.19
N ALA A 392 -2.48 -35.36 41.98
CA ALA A 392 -1.63 -36.20 41.13
C ALA A 392 -1.28 -37.58 41.73
N PHE A 393 -1.63 -37.83 42.99
CA PHE A 393 -1.41 -39.11 43.68
C PHE A 393 -2.66 -40.00 43.69
N PHE A 394 -3.78 -39.50 43.16
CA PHE A 394 -5.01 -40.27 42.97
C PHE A 394 -5.19 -40.64 41.49
N PRO A 395 -5.70 -41.85 41.17
CA PRO A 395 -6.06 -42.20 39.81
C PRO A 395 -7.13 -41.24 39.26
N SER A 396 -7.10 -40.95 37.96
CA SER A 396 -8.07 -40.07 37.31
C SER A 396 -9.50 -40.62 37.48
N LYS A 397 -10.24 -39.99 38.41
CA LYS A 397 -11.56 -40.29 39.00
C LYS A 397 -11.53 -41.18 40.24
N PRO A 398 -11.78 -40.57 41.41
CA PRO A 398 -12.83 -41.07 42.28
C PRO A 398 -13.68 -39.94 42.92
N ARG A 399 -14.95 -40.24 43.22
CA ARG A 399 -15.88 -39.36 43.96
C ARG A 399 -15.70 -39.44 45.48
N ASP A 400 -14.92 -40.39 45.97
CA ASP A 400 -14.61 -40.56 47.39
C ASP A 400 -13.19 -41.11 47.54
N ALA A 401 -12.30 -40.34 48.15
CA ALA A 401 -10.89 -40.71 48.27
C ALA A 401 -10.67 -41.84 49.28
N SER A 402 -11.53 -41.98 50.31
CA SER A 402 -11.35 -42.88 51.46
C SER A 402 -11.42 -44.38 51.13
N THR A 403 -11.80 -44.77 49.92
CA THR A 403 -11.96 -46.18 49.51
C THR A 403 -11.23 -46.52 48.20
N VAL A 404 -10.29 -45.69 47.75
CA VAL A 404 -9.53 -45.94 46.50
C VAL A 404 -8.41 -46.96 46.77
N PRO A 405 -8.49 -48.20 46.23
CA PRO A 405 -7.48 -49.24 46.47
C PRO A 405 -6.14 -48.94 45.80
N ASP A 406 -6.15 -48.12 44.74
CA ASP A 406 -4.99 -47.80 43.89
C ASP A 406 -4.33 -46.44 44.22
N ALA A 407 -4.70 -45.78 45.33
CA ALA A 407 -4.10 -44.51 45.73
C ALA A 407 -2.77 -44.71 46.47
N ASP A 408 -1.78 -43.87 46.18
CA ASP A 408 -0.45 -43.88 46.82
C ASP A 408 -0.51 -43.18 48.19
N TRP A 409 -1.26 -43.78 49.11
CA TRP A 409 -1.53 -43.24 50.44
C TRP A 409 -0.28 -43.00 51.27
N SER A 410 0.74 -43.84 51.14
CA SER A 410 2.02 -43.65 51.85
C SER A 410 2.68 -42.33 51.44
N THR A 411 2.64 -41.98 50.16
CA THR A 411 3.16 -40.71 49.68
C THR A 411 2.29 -39.53 50.13
N VAL A 412 0.96 -39.66 50.08
CA VAL A 412 0.03 -38.62 50.58
C VAL A 412 0.28 -38.34 52.06
N THR A 413 0.43 -39.38 52.88
CA THR A 413 0.76 -39.27 54.31
C THR A 413 2.10 -38.55 54.51
N GLU A 414 3.16 -38.93 53.79
CA GLU A 414 4.45 -38.23 53.90
C GLU A 414 4.40 -36.77 53.42
N TYR A 415 3.52 -36.47 52.45
CA TYR A 415 3.27 -35.11 51.99
C TYR A 415 2.70 -34.23 53.10
N PHE A 416 1.59 -34.66 53.71
CA PHE A 416 0.95 -33.91 54.79
C PHE A 416 1.80 -33.89 56.06
N ARG A 417 2.53 -34.96 56.38
CA ARG A 417 3.50 -34.96 57.48
C ARG A 417 4.59 -33.92 57.25
N LEU A 418 5.11 -33.79 56.03
CA LEU A 418 6.09 -32.74 55.73
C LEU A 418 5.48 -31.33 55.94
N LEU A 419 4.23 -31.10 55.53
CA LEU A 419 3.56 -29.82 55.77
C LEU A 419 3.45 -29.51 57.27
N HIS A 420 2.96 -30.48 58.04
CA HIS A 420 2.84 -30.39 59.49
C HIS A 420 4.20 -30.14 60.16
N ASP A 421 5.23 -30.89 59.79
CA ASP A 421 6.56 -30.72 60.36
C ASP A 421 7.17 -29.36 60.01
N VAL A 422 6.86 -28.80 58.83
CA VAL A 422 7.31 -27.46 58.45
C VAL A 422 6.54 -26.38 59.20
N THR A 423 5.26 -26.54 59.52
CA THR A 423 4.53 -25.60 60.38
C THR A 423 5.10 -25.59 61.79
N GLU A 424 5.39 -26.77 62.35
CA GLU A 424 6.03 -26.93 63.66
C GLU A 424 7.44 -26.32 63.68
N LEU A 425 8.24 -26.59 62.65
CA LEU A 425 9.59 -26.02 62.48
C LEU A 425 9.60 -24.49 62.45
N ASN A 426 8.52 -23.87 61.98
CA ASN A 426 8.38 -22.42 61.92
C ASN A 426 7.73 -21.82 63.19
N GLU A 427 7.42 -22.62 64.21
CA GLU A 427 6.91 -22.17 65.52
C GLU A 427 5.70 -21.22 65.39
N GLY A 428 4.76 -21.56 64.51
CA GLY A 428 3.56 -20.73 64.25
C GLY A 428 3.80 -19.45 63.44
N LYS A 429 5.03 -19.19 62.96
CA LYS A 429 5.37 -18.03 62.10
C LYS A 429 4.99 -18.26 60.62
N LEU A 430 4.61 -19.49 60.26
CA LEU A 430 4.14 -19.88 58.94
C LEU A 430 2.81 -20.64 59.08
N GLN A 431 1.77 -20.15 58.41
CA GLN A 431 0.50 -20.84 58.28
C GLN A 431 0.44 -21.58 56.94
N ILE A 432 0.02 -22.84 56.93
CA ILE A 432 -0.26 -23.58 55.70
C ILE A 432 -1.75 -23.91 55.68
N ILE A 433 -2.44 -23.49 54.64
CA ILE A 433 -3.87 -23.74 54.43
C ILE A 433 -3.98 -24.70 53.26
N VAL A 434 -4.62 -25.85 53.47
CA VAL A 434 -4.77 -26.86 52.42
C VAL A 434 -6.24 -27.17 52.22
N CYS A 435 -6.70 -27.06 50.97
CA CYS A 435 -7.98 -27.59 50.55
C CYS A 435 -7.73 -28.85 49.74
N ASP A 436 -8.12 -30.03 50.25
CA ASP A 436 -7.87 -31.30 49.58
C ASP A 436 -8.98 -32.33 49.91
N HIS A 437 -9.03 -33.43 49.15
CA HIS A 437 -9.88 -34.56 49.43
C HIS A 437 -9.24 -35.59 50.38
N ALA A 438 -7.94 -35.55 50.61
CA ALA A 438 -7.26 -36.44 51.55
C ALA A 438 -7.85 -36.32 52.97
N ASN A 439 -8.12 -37.46 53.61
CA ASN A 439 -8.59 -37.53 55.00
C ASN A 439 -7.90 -38.70 55.70
N LEU A 440 -6.77 -38.44 56.36
CA LEU A 440 -5.95 -39.47 57.01
C LEU A 440 -6.51 -39.76 58.42
N PRO A 441 -6.58 -41.03 58.85
CA PRO A 441 -7.17 -41.36 60.16
C PRO A 441 -6.28 -40.98 61.36
N ASP A 442 -5.03 -40.56 61.14
CA ASP A 442 -4.09 -40.20 62.20
C ASP A 442 -4.54 -38.95 62.99
N ASP A 443 -4.39 -38.98 64.32
CA ASP A 443 -4.83 -37.90 65.23
C ASP A 443 -4.26 -36.53 64.84
N TRP A 444 -2.95 -36.43 64.55
CA TRP A 444 -2.30 -35.18 64.13
C TRP A 444 -2.91 -34.55 62.87
N PHE A 445 -3.44 -35.38 61.97
CA PHE A 445 -4.11 -34.90 60.77
C PHE A 445 -5.52 -34.44 61.11
N GLN A 446 -6.26 -35.22 61.90
CA GLN A 446 -7.62 -34.88 62.32
C GLN A 446 -7.64 -33.59 63.16
N ASP A 447 -6.66 -33.38 64.02
CA ASP A 447 -6.50 -32.13 64.80
C ASP A 447 -6.27 -30.90 63.91
N ALA A 448 -5.75 -31.09 62.70
CA ALA A 448 -5.53 -30.04 61.70
C ALA A 448 -6.73 -29.82 60.76
N VAL A 449 -7.75 -30.69 60.79
CA VAL A 449 -8.96 -30.53 59.97
C VAL A 449 -9.85 -29.45 60.59
N ILE A 450 -9.94 -28.30 59.91
CA ILE A 450 -10.81 -27.19 60.34
C ILE A 450 -12.25 -27.41 59.89
N ASP A 451 -12.45 -27.79 58.62
CA ASP A 451 -13.77 -28.04 58.02
C ASP A 451 -13.73 -29.30 57.15
N ASN A 452 -14.80 -30.08 57.19
CA ASN A 452 -14.98 -31.26 56.35
C ASN A 452 -16.27 -31.13 55.52
N TRP A 453 -16.11 -30.89 54.21
CA TRP A 453 -17.22 -30.69 53.27
C TRP A 453 -17.70 -32.00 52.60
N ARG A 454 -17.38 -33.16 53.18
CA ARG A 454 -17.93 -34.42 52.72
C ARG A 454 -19.40 -34.53 53.13
N PRO A 455 -20.24 -35.26 52.36
CA PRO A 455 -21.59 -35.55 52.78
C PRO A 455 -21.57 -36.28 54.12
N GLU A 456 -22.41 -35.84 55.06
CA GLU A 456 -22.65 -36.58 56.28
C GLU A 456 -23.43 -37.87 55.98
N ASN A 457 -23.47 -38.80 56.94
CA ASN A 457 -24.11 -40.12 56.78
C ASN A 457 -25.62 -40.03 56.49
N ASP A 458 -26.25 -38.90 56.80
CA ASP A 458 -27.65 -38.58 56.52
C ASP A 458 -27.87 -37.92 55.14
N GLY A 459 -26.80 -37.69 54.37
CA GLY A 459 -26.81 -37.05 53.06
C GLY A 459 -26.74 -35.52 53.10
N THR A 460 -26.64 -34.91 54.28
CA THR A 460 -26.47 -33.46 54.44
C THR A 460 -25.11 -33.04 53.89
N ARG A 461 -25.09 -31.97 53.08
CA ARG A 461 -23.85 -31.45 52.47
C ARG A 461 -23.42 -30.19 53.18
N ASN A 462 -22.32 -30.27 53.92
CA ASN A 462 -21.55 -29.10 54.32
C ASN A 462 -20.71 -28.68 53.11
N ALA A 463 -20.85 -27.43 52.65
CA ALA A 463 -20.10 -26.90 51.51
C ALA A 463 -19.30 -25.67 51.95
N LEU A 464 -18.17 -25.40 51.27
CA LEU A 464 -17.35 -24.21 51.54
C LEU A 464 -18.16 -22.91 51.44
N ILE A 465 -19.14 -22.86 50.54
CA ILE A 465 -20.16 -21.81 50.51
C ILE A 465 -21.42 -22.38 51.17
N PRO A 466 -21.76 -21.92 52.39
CA PRO A 466 -22.96 -22.38 53.08
C PRO A 466 -24.22 -22.09 52.25
N PRO A 467 -25.21 -23.02 52.19
CA PRO A 467 -26.43 -22.82 51.39
C PRO A 467 -27.24 -21.58 51.78
N ASP A 468 -27.16 -21.17 53.05
CA ASP A 468 -27.78 -19.96 53.61
C ASP A 468 -27.14 -18.65 53.11
N TRP A 469 -25.94 -18.70 52.51
CA TRP A 469 -25.34 -17.53 51.86
C TRP A 469 -25.87 -17.29 50.45
N LEU A 470 -26.55 -18.28 49.86
CA LEU A 470 -27.15 -18.19 48.53
C LEU A 470 -28.58 -17.62 48.55
N THR A 471 -29.13 -17.44 49.74
CA THR A 471 -30.43 -16.80 50.04
C THR A 471 -30.20 -15.41 50.62
#